data_AF-C6TG39-F1
#
_entry.id   AF-C6TG39-F1
#
_cell.length_a   1.000
_cell.length_b   1.000
_cell.length_c   1.000
_cell.angle_alpha   90.00
_cell.angle_beta   90.00
_cell.angle_gamma   90.00
#
_symmetry.space_group_name_H-M   'P 1'
#
loop_
_entity.id
_entity.type
_entity.pdbx_description
1 polymer ?
#
loop_
_entity_poly.entity_id
_entity_poly.type
_entity_poly.pdbx_seq_one_letter_code
_entity_poly.pdbx_strand_id
1 'polypeptide(L)'
;MLVMPEIETTPSDNLTPTILDDNETIECCKKKLSFLLAVDFSSLVSRGDVAEVATLAAQIREDPSLSVDQLFKLKLVEQVPLASEAFLEAKKNIEEVDNFLADLEAKKLKVPSLRKEYNELKDKIGQQEAEMDISTLTIREIDDRIRQLQAKRNRITNGLETMKKTKAELTSELTNVANSISTIGHDIKHGLSQKSKLELKKANNIRRVAEIQEKFITLRGLTF
;
A
#
# COMPACT_ATOMS: atom_id res chain seq x y z
N MET A 1 92.17 -67.23 -5.75
CA MET A 1 91.41 -65.96 -5.71
C MET A 1 91.35 -65.56 -4.24
N LEU A 2 92.12 -64.55 -3.79
CA LEU A 2 91.75 -63.10 -3.80
C LEU A 2 90.43 -62.92 -3.01
N VAL A 3 90.30 -62.19 -1.88
CA VAL A 3 90.94 -60.94 -1.40
C VAL A 3 90.52 -60.73 0.07
N MET A 4 91.42 -60.23 0.93
CA MET A 4 91.10 -59.52 2.19
C MET A 4 90.71 -58.06 1.90
N PRO A 5 90.01 -57.36 2.81
CA PRO A 5 90.80 -56.43 3.64
C PRO A 5 90.36 -56.33 5.11
N GLU A 6 91.38 -56.07 5.94
CA GLU A 6 91.34 -55.52 7.31
C GLU A 6 90.79 -54.08 7.36
N ILE A 7 90.42 -53.60 8.56
CA ILE A 7 91.10 -52.47 9.27
C ILE A 7 90.44 -52.22 10.66
N GLU A 8 91.30 -52.38 11.68
CA GLU A 8 91.56 -51.58 12.90
C GLU A 8 90.47 -51.02 13.83
N THR A 9 90.48 -51.57 15.05
CA THR A 9 90.61 -50.97 16.41
C THR A 9 90.47 -49.45 16.63
N THR A 10 89.68 -49.07 17.65
CA THR A 10 90.16 -48.57 18.96
C THR A 10 89.03 -48.39 20.00
N PRO A 11 89.32 -48.47 21.32
CA PRO A 11 88.36 -48.38 22.42
C PRO A 11 88.21 -46.94 22.94
N SER A 12 87.06 -46.60 23.53
CA SER A 12 86.93 -45.36 24.30
C SER A 12 85.93 -45.50 25.44
N ASP A 13 86.37 -45.00 26.57
CA ASP A 13 85.81 -45.08 27.91
C ASP A 13 84.45 -44.39 28.08
N ASN A 14 83.73 -44.89 29.09
CA ASN A 14 82.90 -44.17 30.06
C ASN A 14 82.13 -42.92 29.62
N LEU A 15 80.82 -42.90 29.90
CA LEU A 15 80.24 -41.90 30.80
C LEU A 15 78.81 -42.31 31.19
N THR A 16 78.67 -42.62 32.47
CA THR A 16 77.44 -42.63 33.27
C THR A 16 76.48 -41.49 32.90
N PRO A 17 75.16 -41.71 32.90
CA PRO A 17 74.20 -40.63 32.75
C PRO A 17 74.31 -39.68 33.93
N THR A 18 74.54 -38.41 33.62
CA THR A 18 74.45 -37.27 34.53
C THR A 18 73.13 -37.32 35.31
N ILE A 19 73.19 -37.66 36.60
CA ILE A 19 72.12 -37.41 37.56
C ILE A 19 72.09 -35.89 37.73
N LEU A 20 71.16 -35.23 37.04
CA LEU A 20 70.81 -33.85 37.37
C LEU A 20 70.14 -33.90 38.75
N ASP A 21 70.61 -33.07 39.68
CA ASP A 21 70.19 -33.08 41.08
C ASP A 21 68.67 -32.83 41.17
N ASP A 22 67.90 -33.81 41.68
CA ASP A 22 66.43 -33.76 41.77
C ASP A 22 65.94 -32.49 42.50
N ASN A 23 66.78 -31.91 43.35
CA ASN A 23 66.49 -30.70 44.10
C ASN A 23 66.47 -29.41 43.23
N GLU A 24 67.31 -29.31 42.20
CA GLU A 24 67.37 -28.12 41.32
C GLU A 24 66.18 -28.08 40.34
N THR A 25 65.70 -29.26 39.93
CA THR A 25 64.51 -29.40 39.06
C THR A 25 63.21 -29.03 39.80
N ILE A 26 63.07 -29.41 41.06
CA ILE A 26 61.93 -29.06 41.92
C ILE A 26 61.85 -27.54 42.14
N GLU A 27 62.96 -26.86 42.41
CA GLU A 27 62.98 -25.40 42.58
C GLU A 27 62.61 -24.65 41.30
N CYS A 28 63.01 -25.15 40.13
CA CYS A 28 62.56 -24.61 38.85
C CYS A 28 61.04 -24.76 38.68
N CYS A 29 60.48 -25.92 39.04
CA CYS A 29 59.03 -26.16 39.01
C CYS A 29 58.29 -25.19 39.95
N LYS A 30 58.80 -24.96 41.17
CA LYS A 30 58.20 -24.01 42.14
C LYS A 30 58.16 -22.58 41.60
N LYS A 31 59.25 -22.09 40.99
CA LYS A 31 59.30 -20.75 40.38
C LYS A 31 58.29 -20.60 39.24
N LYS A 32 58.23 -21.60 38.38
CA LYS A 32 57.31 -21.61 37.23
C LYS A 32 55.85 -21.69 37.68
N LEU A 33 55.53 -22.57 38.63
CA LEU A 33 54.19 -22.66 39.20
C LEU A 33 53.79 -21.33 39.87
N SER A 34 54.70 -20.70 40.62
CA SER A 34 54.46 -19.39 41.24
C SER A 34 54.15 -18.30 40.21
N PHE A 35 54.84 -18.31 39.07
CA PHE A 35 54.56 -17.39 37.97
C PHE A 35 53.17 -17.62 37.35
N LEU A 36 52.79 -18.88 37.13
CA LEU A 36 51.48 -19.23 36.59
C LEU A 36 50.33 -18.94 37.57
N LEU A 37 50.55 -19.12 38.88
CA LEU A 37 49.55 -18.79 39.91
C LEU A 37 49.46 -17.28 40.20
N ALA A 38 50.38 -16.47 39.69
CA ALA A 38 50.35 -15.02 39.84
C ALA A 38 49.34 -14.34 38.89
N VAL A 39 48.89 -15.02 37.83
CA VAL A 39 47.82 -14.53 36.96
C VAL A 39 46.44 -14.97 37.47
N ASP A 40 45.38 -14.25 37.10
CA ASP A 40 44.03 -14.62 37.48
C ASP A 40 43.58 -15.93 36.79
N PHE A 41 42.62 -16.62 37.41
CA PHE A 41 42.13 -17.90 36.92
C PHE A 41 41.55 -17.81 35.51
N SER A 42 40.86 -16.71 35.16
CA SER A 42 40.31 -16.55 33.80
C SER A 42 41.42 -16.46 32.77
N SER A 43 42.51 -15.76 33.06
CA SER A 43 43.69 -15.69 32.17
C SER A 43 44.41 -17.03 32.06
N LEU A 44 44.53 -17.76 33.16
CA LEU A 44 45.14 -19.10 33.19
C LEU A 44 44.38 -20.09 32.31
N VAL A 45 43.04 -20.08 32.42
CA VAL A 45 42.15 -20.94 31.62
C VAL A 45 42.18 -20.55 30.14
N SER A 46 42.12 -19.25 29.81
CA SER A 46 42.19 -18.76 28.43
C SER A 46 43.51 -19.08 27.72
N ARG A 47 44.61 -19.15 28.46
CA ARG A 47 45.95 -19.49 27.94
C ARG A 47 46.17 -20.99 27.77
N GLY A 48 45.32 -21.83 28.36
CA GLY A 48 45.48 -23.30 28.34
C GLY A 48 46.53 -23.82 29.34
N ASP A 49 47.03 -22.97 30.24
CA ASP A 49 48.13 -23.28 31.16
C ASP A 49 47.66 -24.17 32.35
N VAL A 50 46.36 -24.46 32.47
CA VAL A 50 45.77 -25.21 33.60
C VAL A 50 46.33 -26.63 33.75
N ALA A 51 46.59 -27.33 32.65
CA ALA A 51 47.16 -28.68 32.67
C ALA A 51 48.64 -28.66 33.11
N GLU A 52 49.37 -27.62 32.71
CA GLU A 52 50.76 -27.39 33.12
C GLU A 52 50.83 -27.08 34.62
N VAL A 53 49.90 -26.25 35.12
CA VAL A 53 49.76 -25.95 36.56
C VAL A 53 49.56 -27.21 37.40
N ALA A 54 48.69 -28.14 36.97
CA ALA A 54 48.49 -29.40 37.67
C ALA A 54 49.70 -30.33 37.60
N THR A 55 50.40 -30.36 36.45
CA THR A 55 51.61 -31.17 36.27
C THR A 55 52.75 -30.68 37.15
N LEU A 56 52.98 -29.36 37.20
CA LEU A 56 53.97 -28.73 38.06
C LEU A 56 53.64 -28.96 39.54
N ALA A 57 52.36 -28.88 39.93
CA ALA A 57 51.94 -29.14 41.30
C ALA A 57 52.20 -30.60 41.72
N ALA A 58 51.92 -31.57 40.84
CA ALA A 58 52.20 -32.98 41.09
C ALA A 58 53.71 -33.26 41.24
N GLN A 59 54.56 -32.60 40.43
CA GLN A 59 56.02 -32.73 40.51
C GLN A 59 56.59 -32.13 41.80
N ILE A 60 56.09 -30.98 42.24
CA ILE A 60 56.55 -30.32 43.48
C ILE A 60 56.16 -31.14 44.72
N ARG A 61 55.02 -31.86 44.68
CA ARG A 61 54.49 -32.61 45.82
C ARG A 61 55.42 -33.73 46.33
N GLU A 62 56.35 -34.19 45.50
CA GLU A 62 57.35 -35.21 45.86
C GLU A 62 58.50 -34.63 46.72
N ASP A 63 58.55 -33.32 46.92
CA ASP A 63 59.55 -32.65 47.76
C ASP A 63 59.32 -32.94 49.27
N PRO A 64 60.26 -33.63 49.94
CA PRO A 64 60.12 -34.00 51.36
C PRO A 64 60.21 -32.81 52.32
N SER A 65 60.63 -31.63 51.84
CA SER A 65 60.74 -30.41 52.65
C SER A 65 59.42 -29.63 52.79
N LEU A 66 58.36 -30.06 52.09
CA LEU A 66 57.06 -29.40 52.11
C LEU A 66 56.34 -29.55 53.46
N SER A 67 55.75 -28.45 53.90
CA SER A 67 54.80 -28.45 55.02
C SER A 67 53.46 -29.06 54.61
N VAL A 68 52.69 -29.51 55.61
CA VAL A 68 51.32 -30.04 55.42
C VAL A 68 50.39 -29.03 54.73
N ASP A 69 50.52 -27.74 55.04
CA ASP A 69 49.76 -26.66 54.39
C ASP A 69 50.12 -26.51 52.91
N GLN A 70 51.42 -26.57 52.57
CA GLN A 70 51.86 -26.51 51.17
C GLN A 70 51.38 -27.72 50.37
N LEU A 71 51.42 -28.92 50.96
CA LEU A 71 50.89 -30.14 50.34
C LEU A 71 49.37 -30.02 50.08
N PHE A 72 48.61 -29.48 51.03
CA PHE A 72 47.17 -29.24 50.85
C PHE A 72 46.89 -28.23 49.73
N LYS A 73 47.64 -27.11 49.69
CA LYS A 73 47.51 -26.10 48.63
C LYS A 73 47.88 -26.65 47.25
N LEU A 74 48.96 -27.42 47.14
CA LEU A 74 49.33 -28.11 45.89
C LEU A 74 48.24 -29.09 45.44
N LYS A 75 47.61 -29.78 46.39
CA LYS A 75 46.47 -30.66 46.09
C LYS A 75 45.28 -29.91 45.50
N LEU A 76 45.00 -28.70 45.97
CA LEU A 76 43.98 -27.83 45.37
C LEU A 76 44.38 -27.37 43.96
N VAL A 77 45.65 -27.01 43.77
CA VAL A 77 46.20 -26.61 42.47
C VAL A 77 46.12 -27.75 41.44
N GLU A 78 46.32 -29.01 41.85
CA GLU A 78 46.10 -30.18 40.98
C GLU A 78 44.64 -30.31 40.49
N GLN A 79 43.66 -29.75 41.20
CA GLN A 79 42.24 -29.80 40.81
C GLN A 79 41.84 -28.67 39.85
N VAL A 80 42.72 -27.69 39.60
CA VAL A 80 42.46 -26.55 38.70
C VAL A 80 41.94 -26.95 37.31
N PRO A 81 42.47 -27.99 36.64
CA PRO A 81 41.94 -28.47 35.36
C PRO A 81 40.49 -28.99 35.43
N LEU A 82 40.08 -29.58 36.55
CA LEU A 82 38.70 -30.08 36.68
C LEU A 82 37.69 -28.93 36.82
N ALA A 83 38.13 -27.81 37.39
CA ALA A 83 37.30 -26.62 37.55
C ALA A 83 37.27 -25.73 36.29
N SER A 84 38.22 -25.88 35.36
CA SER A 84 38.35 -24.98 34.20
C SER A 84 37.22 -25.14 33.18
N GLU A 85 36.77 -26.37 32.93
CA GLU A 85 35.65 -26.65 32.02
C GLU A 85 34.34 -26.07 32.56
N ALA A 86 34.02 -26.37 33.82
CA ALA A 86 32.84 -25.83 34.50
C ALA A 86 32.87 -24.29 34.57
N PHE A 87 34.05 -23.69 34.75
CA PHE A 87 34.22 -22.24 34.73
C PHE A 87 33.93 -21.62 33.35
N LEU A 88 34.44 -22.22 32.26
CA LEU A 88 34.19 -21.74 30.90
C LEU A 88 32.71 -21.87 30.53
N GLU A 89 32.10 -23.00 30.87
CA GLU A 89 30.67 -23.22 30.67
C GLU A 89 29.84 -22.19 31.43
N ALA A 90 30.13 -21.97 32.72
CA ALA A 90 29.43 -20.97 33.52
C ALA A 90 29.59 -19.55 32.95
N LYS A 91 30.82 -19.17 32.56
CA LYS A 91 31.08 -17.85 31.97
C LYS A 91 30.32 -17.64 30.66
N LYS A 92 30.31 -18.65 29.79
CA LYS A 92 29.56 -18.64 28.53
C LYS A 92 28.05 -18.51 28.78
N ASN A 93 27.52 -19.28 29.72
CA ASN A 93 26.10 -19.24 30.07
C ASN A 93 25.69 -17.86 30.61
N ILE A 94 26.54 -17.22 31.42
CA ILE A 94 26.30 -15.84 31.89
C ILE A 94 26.20 -14.88 30.70
N GLU A 95 27.16 -14.94 29.77
CA GLU A 95 27.16 -14.06 28.59
C GLU A 95 25.93 -14.28 27.69
N GLU A 96 25.52 -15.54 27.47
CA GLU A 96 24.32 -15.87 26.70
C GLU A 96 23.05 -15.34 27.38
N VAL A 97 22.93 -15.50 28.71
CA VAL A 97 21.80 -15.00 29.49
C VAL A 97 21.75 -13.47 29.48
N ASP A 98 22.88 -12.80 29.69
CA ASP A 98 22.95 -11.34 29.69
C ASP A 98 22.55 -10.76 28.33
N ASN A 99 23.05 -11.36 27.24
CA ASN A 99 22.67 -10.97 25.88
C ASN A 99 21.18 -11.17 25.62
N PHE A 100 20.62 -12.31 26.04
CA PHE A 100 19.19 -12.59 25.91
C PHE A 100 18.32 -11.60 26.71
N LEU A 101 18.70 -11.31 27.95
CA LEU A 101 17.96 -10.37 28.81
C LEU A 101 18.03 -8.94 28.25
N ALA A 102 19.18 -8.53 27.71
CA ALA A 102 19.32 -7.22 27.06
C ALA A 102 18.40 -7.09 25.83
N ASP A 103 18.34 -8.10 24.96
CA ASP A 103 17.43 -8.11 23.80
C ASP A 103 15.95 -8.12 24.23
N LEU A 104 15.62 -8.90 25.28
CA LEU A 104 14.27 -8.95 25.82
C LEU A 104 13.83 -7.59 26.38
N GLU A 105 14.68 -6.90 27.14
CA GLU A 105 14.37 -5.58 27.67
C GLU A 105 14.25 -4.54 26.54
N ALA A 106 15.11 -4.60 25.51
CA ALA A 106 15.01 -3.74 24.34
C ALA A 106 13.68 -3.94 23.58
N LYS A 107 13.24 -5.20 23.40
CA LYS A 107 11.94 -5.52 22.80
C LYS A 107 10.78 -5.02 23.65
N LYS A 108 10.84 -5.23 24.96
CA LYS A 108 9.84 -4.75 25.93
C LYS A 108 9.70 -3.22 25.88
N LEU A 109 10.81 -2.49 25.80
CA LEU A 109 10.82 -1.03 25.66
C LEU A 109 10.23 -0.54 24.33
N LYS A 110 10.21 -1.38 23.28
CA LYS A 110 9.61 -1.05 21.98
C LYS A 110 8.08 -1.26 21.95
N VAL A 111 7.52 -2.04 22.87
CA VAL A 111 6.07 -2.32 22.89
C VAL A 111 5.21 -1.04 23.07
N PRO A 112 5.53 -0.10 23.97
CA PRO A 112 4.75 1.13 24.13
C PRO A 112 4.70 2.00 22.87
N SER A 113 5.81 2.13 22.14
CA SER A 113 5.84 2.93 20.90
C SER A 113 5.00 2.28 19.81
N LEU A 114 5.11 0.96 19.63
CA LEU A 114 4.27 0.22 18.69
C LEU A 114 2.78 0.28 19.06
N ARG A 115 2.44 0.21 20.35
CA ARG A 115 1.06 0.35 20.82
C ARG A 115 0.51 1.75 20.52
N LYS A 116 1.33 2.79 20.69
CA LYS A 116 0.95 4.17 20.35
C LYS A 116 0.70 4.30 18.85
N GLU A 117 1.62 3.84 18.02
CA GLU A 117 1.50 3.86 16.55
C GLU A 117 0.25 3.10 16.08
N TYR A 118 -0.01 1.91 16.65
CA TYR A 118 -1.22 1.13 16.38
C TYR A 118 -2.51 1.93 16.67
N ASN A 119 -2.58 2.59 17.83
CA ASN A 119 -3.76 3.37 18.20
C ASN A 119 -3.94 4.58 17.27
N GLU A 120 -2.85 5.28 16.94
CA GLU A 120 -2.90 6.41 16.00
C GLU A 120 -3.38 5.99 14.60
N LEU A 121 -2.91 4.83 14.11
CA LEU A 121 -3.36 4.27 12.84
C LEU A 121 -4.84 3.86 12.90
N LYS A 122 -5.25 3.23 14.00
CA LYS A 122 -6.65 2.84 14.22
C LYS A 122 -7.58 4.06 14.20
N ASP A 123 -7.20 5.15 14.86
CA ASP A 123 -7.99 6.38 14.89
C ASP A 123 -8.07 7.02 13.50
N LYS A 124 -6.95 7.05 12.76
CA LYS A 124 -6.92 7.54 11.36
C LYS A 124 -7.82 6.72 10.44
N ILE A 125 -7.83 5.40 10.59
CA ILE A 125 -8.72 4.51 9.83
C ILE A 125 -10.17 4.88 10.12
N GLY A 126 -10.55 4.99 11.40
CA GLY A 126 -11.91 5.36 11.78
C GLY A 126 -12.34 6.73 11.24
N GLN A 127 -11.43 7.71 11.20
CA GLN A 127 -11.70 9.01 10.60
C GLN A 127 -11.94 8.91 9.08
N GLN A 128 -11.12 8.13 8.36
CA GLN A 128 -11.30 7.93 6.92
C GLN A 128 -12.60 7.18 6.59
N GLU A 129 -12.96 6.17 7.38
CA GLU A 129 -14.23 5.45 7.22
C GLU A 129 -15.42 6.41 7.35
N ALA A 130 -15.42 7.28 8.36
CA ALA A 130 -16.48 8.28 8.53
C ALA A 130 -16.55 9.27 7.36
N GLU A 131 -15.41 9.72 6.83
CA GLU A 131 -15.37 10.61 5.67
C GLU A 131 -15.86 9.93 4.38
N MET A 132 -15.53 8.64 4.20
CA MET A 132 -16.04 7.82 3.11
C MET A 132 -17.57 7.66 3.16
N ASP A 133 -18.13 7.43 4.35
CA ASP A 133 -19.57 7.32 4.54
C ASP A 133 -20.29 8.63 4.20
N ILE A 134 -19.78 9.76 4.69
CA ILE A 134 -20.31 11.10 4.35
C ILE A 134 -20.25 11.35 2.84
N SER A 135 -19.12 11.02 2.21
CA SER A 135 -18.93 11.19 0.77
C SER A 135 -19.91 10.33 -0.02
N THR A 136 -20.13 9.08 0.40
CA THR A 136 -21.08 8.15 -0.23
C THR A 136 -22.52 8.66 -0.13
N LEU A 137 -22.92 9.21 1.02
CA LEU A 137 -24.23 9.85 1.18
C LEU A 137 -24.38 11.06 0.27
N THR A 138 -23.35 11.93 0.24
CA THR A 138 -23.34 13.13 -0.61
C THR A 138 -23.46 12.78 -2.10
N ILE A 139 -22.75 11.75 -2.57
CA ILE A 139 -22.85 11.26 -3.96
C ILE A 139 -24.29 10.82 -4.26
N ARG A 140 -24.93 10.07 -3.35
CA ARG A 140 -26.32 9.63 -3.52
C ARG A 140 -27.29 10.80 -3.64
N GLU A 141 -27.12 11.84 -2.82
CA GLU A 141 -27.93 13.07 -2.89
C GLU A 141 -27.75 13.80 -4.22
N ILE A 142 -26.51 13.88 -4.72
CA ILE A 142 -26.21 14.45 -6.04
C ILE A 142 -26.90 13.65 -7.15
N ASP A 143 -26.82 12.32 -7.11
CA ASP A 143 -27.44 11.44 -8.10
C ASP A 143 -28.97 11.61 -8.13
N ASP A 144 -29.60 11.71 -6.96
CA ASP A 144 -31.03 11.98 -6.86
C ASP A 144 -31.39 13.34 -7.45
N ARG A 145 -30.54 14.37 -7.22
CA ARG A 145 -30.75 15.68 -7.82
C ARG A 145 -30.57 15.66 -9.34
N ILE A 146 -29.59 14.94 -9.86
CA ILE A 146 -29.37 14.74 -11.30
C ILE A 146 -30.62 14.10 -11.92
N ARG A 147 -31.17 13.05 -11.28
CA ARG A 147 -32.39 12.37 -11.75
C ARG A 147 -33.57 13.33 -11.85
N GLN A 148 -33.78 14.18 -10.85
CA GLN A 148 -34.82 15.21 -10.86
C GLN A 148 -34.63 16.22 -12.00
N LEU A 149 -33.40 16.69 -12.22
CA LEU A 149 -33.08 17.62 -13.29
C LEU A 149 -33.29 17.00 -14.68
N GLN A 150 -32.92 15.73 -14.86
CA GLN A 150 -33.17 14.99 -16.10
C GLN A 150 -34.67 14.85 -16.38
N ALA A 151 -35.47 14.52 -15.36
CA ALA A 151 -36.93 14.47 -15.51
C ALA A 151 -37.52 15.83 -15.91
N LYS A 152 -37.07 16.92 -15.27
CA LYS A 152 -37.48 18.28 -15.63
C LYS A 152 -37.08 18.64 -17.06
N ARG A 153 -35.85 18.32 -17.49
CA ARG A 153 -35.38 18.51 -18.86
C ARG A 153 -36.30 17.82 -19.86
N ASN A 154 -36.61 16.55 -19.63
CA ASN A 154 -37.46 15.77 -20.54
C ASN A 154 -38.87 16.38 -20.65
N ARG A 155 -39.46 16.82 -19.53
CA ARG A 155 -40.75 17.52 -19.54
C ARG A 155 -40.71 18.79 -20.39
N ILE A 156 -39.66 19.61 -20.25
CA ILE A 156 -39.49 20.85 -21.00
C ILE A 156 -39.30 20.54 -22.50
N THR A 157 -38.47 19.56 -22.85
CA THR A 157 -38.22 19.15 -24.24
C THR A 157 -39.53 18.73 -24.91
N ASN A 158 -40.33 17.88 -24.27
CA ASN A 158 -41.61 17.42 -24.83
C ASN A 158 -42.60 18.59 -25.02
N GLY A 159 -42.63 19.52 -24.06
CA GLY A 159 -43.44 20.74 -24.18
C GLY A 159 -43.01 21.61 -25.35
N LEU A 160 -41.70 21.79 -25.55
CA LEU A 160 -41.15 22.55 -26.66
C LEU A 160 -41.47 21.91 -28.02
N GLU A 161 -41.38 20.59 -28.15
CA GLU A 161 -41.75 19.88 -29.37
C GLU A 161 -43.24 20.07 -29.70
N THR A 162 -44.10 19.97 -28.68
CA THR A 162 -45.54 20.22 -28.84
C THR A 162 -45.79 21.66 -29.32
N MET A 163 -45.16 22.65 -28.70
CA MET A 163 -45.28 24.05 -29.12
C MET A 163 -44.78 24.29 -30.55
N LYS A 164 -43.69 23.64 -30.96
CA LYS A 164 -43.19 23.72 -32.34
C LYS A 164 -44.21 23.16 -33.34
N LYS A 165 -44.84 22.04 -33.01
CA LYS A 165 -45.88 21.43 -33.83
C LYS A 165 -47.09 22.36 -33.97
N THR A 166 -47.62 22.85 -32.85
CA THR A 166 -48.75 23.79 -32.86
C THR A 166 -48.42 25.09 -33.61
N LYS A 167 -47.20 25.62 -33.47
CA LYS A 167 -46.76 26.77 -34.26
C LYS A 167 -46.80 26.47 -35.77
N ALA A 168 -46.33 25.30 -36.19
CA ALA A 168 -46.33 24.92 -37.60
C ALA A 168 -47.77 24.78 -38.15
N GLU A 169 -48.68 24.17 -37.39
CA GLU A 169 -50.10 24.05 -37.72
C GLU A 169 -50.75 25.42 -37.87
N LEU A 170 -50.59 26.31 -36.88
CA LEU A 170 -51.13 27.67 -36.94
C LEU A 170 -50.55 28.50 -38.08
N THR A 171 -49.26 28.32 -38.38
CA THR A 171 -48.62 29.01 -39.52
C THR A 171 -49.24 28.56 -40.84
N SER A 172 -49.49 27.25 -40.99
CA SER A 172 -50.16 26.73 -42.18
C SER A 172 -51.59 27.25 -42.31
N GLU A 173 -52.35 27.29 -41.23
CA GLU A 173 -53.71 27.82 -41.22
C GLU A 173 -53.74 29.31 -41.57
N LEU A 174 -52.83 30.11 -40.99
CA LEU A 174 -52.68 31.52 -41.30
C LEU A 174 -52.40 31.75 -42.79
N THR A 175 -51.52 30.95 -43.40
CA THR A 175 -51.24 31.00 -44.84
C THR A 175 -52.50 30.68 -45.67
N ASN A 176 -53.26 29.66 -45.27
CA ASN A 176 -54.51 29.29 -45.97
C ASN A 176 -55.56 30.42 -45.91
N VAL A 177 -55.70 31.06 -44.74
CA VAL A 177 -56.60 32.21 -44.56
C VAL A 177 -56.13 33.40 -45.41
N ALA A 178 -54.84 33.73 -45.40
CA ALA A 178 -54.29 34.82 -46.21
C ALA A 178 -54.52 34.60 -47.73
N ASN A 179 -54.35 33.36 -48.20
CA ASN A 179 -54.66 32.98 -49.58
C ASN A 179 -56.15 33.16 -49.88
N SER A 180 -57.04 32.73 -48.97
CA SER A 180 -58.49 32.86 -49.13
C SER A 180 -58.94 34.32 -49.19
N ILE A 181 -58.39 35.19 -48.32
CA ILE A 181 -58.62 36.64 -48.36
C ILE A 181 -58.20 37.22 -49.71
N SER A 182 -57.04 36.80 -50.23
CA SER A 182 -56.54 37.27 -51.52
C SER A 182 -57.46 36.86 -52.67
N THR A 183 -57.95 35.61 -52.68
CA THR A 183 -58.93 35.13 -53.67
C THR A 183 -60.24 35.92 -53.61
N ILE A 184 -60.84 36.06 -52.41
CA ILE A 184 -62.09 36.80 -52.25
C ILE A 184 -61.90 38.28 -52.63
N GLY A 185 -60.77 38.88 -52.24
CA GLY A 185 -60.43 40.25 -52.62
C GLY A 185 -60.34 40.44 -54.14
N HIS A 186 -59.74 39.47 -54.85
CA HIS A 186 -59.73 39.45 -56.31
C HIS A 186 -61.14 39.35 -56.90
N ASP A 187 -61.97 38.44 -56.38
CA ASP A 187 -63.34 38.22 -56.84
C ASP A 187 -64.23 39.46 -56.64
N ILE A 188 -64.11 40.12 -55.48
CA ILE A 188 -64.80 41.38 -55.18
C ILE A 188 -64.36 42.46 -56.17
N LYS A 189 -63.05 42.65 -56.36
CA LYS A 189 -62.52 43.66 -57.29
C LYS A 189 -63.01 43.41 -58.72
N HIS A 190 -62.98 42.16 -59.17
CA HIS A 190 -63.50 41.76 -60.47
C HIS A 190 -65.00 42.05 -60.59
N GLY A 191 -65.81 41.62 -59.61
CA GLY A 191 -67.26 41.88 -59.58
C GLY A 191 -67.60 43.37 -59.59
N LEU A 192 -66.88 44.19 -58.82
CA LEU A 192 -67.05 45.64 -58.81
C LEU A 192 -66.72 46.27 -60.17
N SER A 193 -65.70 45.79 -60.88
CA SER A 193 -65.37 46.31 -62.23
C SER A 193 -66.48 46.04 -63.27
N GLN A 194 -67.23 44.94 -63.10
CA GLN A 194 -68.34 44.59 -63.98
C GLN A 194 -69.68 45.21 -63.55
N LYS A 195 -69.78 45.76 -62.33
CA LYS A 195 -71.05 46.20 -61.71
C LYS A 195 -71.85 47.18 -62.59
N SER A 196 -71.24 48.29 -63.00
CA SER A 196 -71.92 49.32 -63.80
C SER A 196 -72.47 48.76 -65.13
N LYS A 197 -71.69 47.92 -65.81
CA LYS A 197 -72.11 47.22 -67.04
C LYS A 197 -73.32 46.32 -66.79
N LEU A 198 -73.32 45.56 -65.70
CA LEU A 198 -74.43 44.68 -65.34
C LEU A 198 -75.68 45.46 -64.91
N GLU A 199 -75.52 46.54 -64.15
CA GLU A 199 -76.62 47.43 -63.75
C GLU A 199 -77.28 48.11 -64.96
N LEU A 200 -76.48 48.61 -65.91
CA LEU A 200 -76.99 49.17 -67.16
C LEU A 200 -77.74 48.12 -67.99
N LYS A 201 -77.18 46.90 -68.11
CA LYS A 201 -77.82 45.77 -68.80
C LYS A 201 -79.16 45.42 -68.13
N LYS A 202 -79.22 45.40 -66.79
CA LYS A 202 -80.44 45.16 -66.01
C LYS A 202 -81.50 46.23 -66.29
N ALA A 203 -81.14 47.52 -66.20
CA ALA A 203 -82.06 48.62 -66.43
C ALA A 203 -82.64 48.62 -67.87
N ASN A 204 -81.79 48.34 -68.87
CA ASN A 204 -82.24 48.21 -70.26
C ASN A 204 -83.23 47.05 -70.42
N ASN A 205 -82.92 45.88 -69.85
CA ASN A 205 -83.83 44.74 -69.90
C ASN A 205 -85.18 45.02 -69.21
N ILE A 206 -85.18 45.70 -68.05
CA ILE A 206 -86.42 46.10 -67.36
C ILE A 206 -87.27 47.00 -68.27
N ARG A 207 -86.66 48.00 -68.90
CA ARG A 207 -87.34 48.90 -69.83
C ARG A 207 -87.95 48.13 -71.01
N ARG A 208 -87.17 47.25 -71.62
CA ARG A 208 -87.61 46.43 -72.76
C ARG A 208 -88.75 45.49 -72.39
N VAL A 209 -88.73 44.92 -71.17
CA VAL A 209 -89.85 44.12 -70.65
C VAL A 209 -91.12 44.97 -70.53
N ALA A 210 -91.02 46.17 -69.95
CA ALA A 210 -92.16 47.08 -69.81
C ALA A 210 -92.74 47.50 -71.18
N GLU A 211 -91.88 47.84 -72.15
CA GLU A 211 -92.28 48.17 -73.52
C GLU A 211 -93.01 47.01 -74.22
N ILE A 212 -92.52 45.77 -74.06
CA ILE A 212 -93.17 44.59 -74.61
C ILE A 212 -94.53 44.37 -73.95
N GLN A 213 -94.60 44.49 -72.61
CA GLN A 213 -95.85 44.34 -71.88
C GLN A 213 -96.90 45.38 -72.30
N GLU A 214 -96.51 46.65 -72.45
CA GLU A 214 -97.41 47.72 -72.91
C GLU A 214 -97.96 47.42 -74.30
N LYS A 215 -97.10 46.99 -75.24
CA LYS A 215 -97.54 46.55 -76.58
C LYS A 215 -98.51 45.37 -76.54
N PHE A 216 -98.38 44.46 -75.58
CA PHE A 216 -99.35 43.37 -75.39
C PHE A 216 -100.66 43.86 -74.76
N ILE A 217 -100.61 44.86 -73.88
CA ILE A 217 -101.81 45.49 -73.30
C ILE A 217 -102.62 46.18 -74.41
N THR A 218 -101.99 46.90 -75.34
CA THR A 218 -102.71 47.56 -76.45
C THR A 218 -103.37 46.58 -77.42
N LEU A 219 -102.93 45.33 -77.48
CA LEU A 219 -103.56 44.25 -78.25
C LEU A 219 -104.76 43.61 -77.52
N ARG A 220 -104.95 43.90 -76.23
CA ARG A 220 -106.02 43.33 -75.42
C ARG A 220 -107.35 44.01 -75.79
N GLY A 221 -108.30 43.24 -76.31
CA GLY A 221 -109.58 43.75 -76.82
C GLY A 221 -109.64 43.88 -78.35
N LEU A 222 -108.55 43.54 -79.05
CA LEU A 222 -108.57 43.37 -80.49
C LEU A 222 -109.41 42.13 -80.84
N THR A 223 -110.62 42.34 -81.35
CA THR A 223 -111.48 41.28 -81.89
C THR A 223 -111.41 41.32 -83.41
N PHE A 224 -111.29 40.15 -84.04
CA PHE A 224 -111.28 39.99 -85.49
C PHE A 224 -112.67 40.15 -86.10
#